data_AF-A0A5K7YDV4-F1
#
_entry.id   AF-A0A5K7YDV4-F1
#
_cell.length_a   1.000
_cell.length_b   1.000
_cell.length_c   1.000
_cell.angle_alpha   90.00
_cell.angle_beta   90.00
_cell.angle_gamma   90.00
#
_symmetry.space_group_name_H-M   'P 1'
#
loop_
_entity.id
_entity.type
_entity.pdbx_description
1 polymer ?
#
loop_
_entity_poly.entity_id
_entity_poly.type
_entity_poly.pdbx_seq_one_letter_code
_entity_poly.pdbx_strand_id
1 'polypeptide(L)'
;MDFFGVGRFMAKKKLPEVAKNLGLKEKPGSSPRSFNEYSGKFKGHFVKVLPESASVTVFMRHIPNLKLSNIYKTANFDTGDARFDRFFTERTAPPDVGEKIAASAELIEFADLLRRKWKRRCEFIEARFDNVACSMNYGNGHYIPADILEPILSDLVRFADLLNQAANASVKKNNRQP
;
A
#
# COMPACT_ATOMS: atom_id res chain seq x y z
N MET A 1 -16.84 0.71 14.67
CA MET A 1 -16.32 1.94 15.31
C MET A 1 -15.92 1.58 16.74
N ASP A 2 -14.75 2.05 17.21
CA ASP A 2 -14.24 1.82 18.56
C ASP A 2 -14.80 2.91 19.50
N PHE A 3 -16.04 2.73 19.97
CA PHE A 3 -16.79 3.72 20.75
C PHE A 3 -16.23 3.98 22.16
N PHE A 4 -15.33 3.12 22.65
CA PHE A 4 -14.84 3.15 24.04
C PHE A 4 -13.32 3.34 24.16
N GLY A 5 -12.60 3.56 23.04
CA GLY A 5 -11.13 3.72 23.04
C GLY A 5 -10.35 2.46 23.44
N VAL A 6 -11.04 1.32 23.57
CA VAL A 6 -10.45 0.03 23.97
C VAL A 6 -9.49 -0.45 22.89
N GLY A 7 -9.85 -0.31 21.62
CA GLY A 7 -8.96 -0.65 20.50
C GLY A 7 -7.73 0.24 20.45
N ARG A 8 -7.87 1.56 20.67
CA ARG A 8 -6.72 2.49 20.80
C ARG A 8 -5.78 2.08 21.94
N PHE A 9 -6.32 1.75 23.11
CA PHE A 9 -5.53 1.29 24.26
C PHE A 9 -4.79 -0.02 23.94
N MET A 10 -5.49 -1.00 23.37
CA MET A 10 -4.91 -2.29 23.00
C MET A 10 -3.83 -2.16 21.93
N ALA A 11 -4.04 -1.31 20.92
CA ALA A 11 -3.04 -0.99 19.90
C ALA A 11 -1.79 -0.38 20.55
N LYS A 12 -1.96 0.59 21.46
CA LYS A 12 -0.83 1.24 22.12
C LYS A 12 -0.01 0.27 22.97
N LYS A 13 -0.65 -0.71 23.59
CA LYS A 13 0.01 -1.75 24.38
C LYS A 13 0.73 -2.80 23.52
N LYS A 14 0.12 -3.22 22.41
CA LYS A 14 0.57 -4.39 21.62
C LYS A 14 1.41 -4.04 20.38
N LEU A 15 1.18 -2.88 19.76
CA LEU A 15 1.91 -2.46 18.55
C LEU A 15 3.44 -2.45 18.73
N PRO A 16 4.01 -1.97 19.86
CA PRO A 16 5.47 -1.96 20.01
C PRO A 16 6.09 -3.35 19.91
N GLU A 17 5.44 -4.35 20.51
CA GLU A 17 5.89 -5.74 20.46
C GLU A 17 5.80 -6.32 19.05
N VAL A 18 4.66 -6.12 18.37
CA VAL A 18 4.48 -6.57 16.98
C VAL A 18 5.47 -5.88 16.05
N ALA A 19 5.64 -4.57 16.15
CA ALA A 19 6.57 -3.82 15.32
C ALA A 19 8.02 -4.28 15.52
N LYS A 20 8.42 -4.56 16.77
CA LYS A 20 9.72 -5.14 17.09
C LYS A 20 9.91 -6.53 16.47
N ASN A 21 8.91 -7.40 16.54
CA ASN A 21 8.96 -8.73 15.92
C ASN A 21 9.08 -8.68 14.39
N LEU A 22 8.58 -7.61 13.77
CA LEU A 22 8.72 -7.32 12.35
C LEU A 22 10.06 -6.63 11.99
N GLY A 23 10.95 -6.43 12.96
CA GLY A 23 12.26 -5.78 12.76
C GLY A 23 12.19 -4.26 12.60
N LEU A 24 11.09 -3.63 13.02
CA LEU A 24 10.92 -2.18 12.96
C LEU A 24 11.50 -1.51 14.21
N LYS A 25 12.16 -0.38 14.00
CA LYS A 25 12.65 0.49 15.06
C LYS A 25 11.55 1.46 15.47
N GLU A 26 11.38 1.59 16.76
CA GLU A 26 10.46 2.51 17.38
C GLU A 26 11.07 3.91 17.49
N LYS A 27 10.29 4.92 17.16
CA LYS A 27 10.59 6.33 17.40
C LYS A 27 9.50 6.88 18.32
N PRO A 28 9.86 7.38 19.52
CA PRO A 28 8.90 7.94 20.45
C PRO A 28 8.05 9.04 19.80
N GLY A 29 6.75 9.03 20.09
CA GLY A 29 5.83 10.10 19.68
C GLY A 29 6.13 11.41 20.40
N SER A 30 5.48 12.50 19.95
CA SER A 30 5.67 13.85 20.51
C SER A 30 5.18 14.00 21.96
N SER A 31 4.35 13.09 22.45
CA SER A 31 3.86 13.10 23.82
C SER A 31 3.64 11.67 24.35
N PRO A 32 3.60 11.47 25.69
CA PRO A 32 3.26 10.17 26.28
C PRO A 32 1.88 9.65 25.89
N ARG A 33 0.98 10.50 25.39
CA ARG A 33 -0.37 10.13 24.94
C ARG A 33 -0.41 9.69 23.47
N SER A 34 0.53 10.17 22.66
CA SER A 34 0.66 9.84 21.24
C SER A 34 1.06 8.38 21.02
N PHE A 35 0.80 7.87 19.82
CA PHE A 35 1.45 6.66 19.35
C PHE A 35 2.92 6.91 19.01
N ASN A 36 3.75 5.88 19.21
CA ASN A 36 5.10 5.86 18.66
C ASN A 36 5.03 5.55 17.15
N GLU A 37 6.01 6.07 16.41
CA GLU A 37 6.18 5.77 14.99
C GLU A 37 7.12 4.57 14.83
N TYR A 38 6.96 3.80 13.75
CA TYR A 38 7.83 2.65 13.49
C TYR A 38 8.41 2.72 12.08
N SER A 39 9.69 2.39 11.93
CA SER A 39 10.33 2.33 10.62
C SER A 39 11.47 1.31 10.60
N GLY A 40 11.73 0.72 9.44
CA GLY A 40 12.75 -0.32 9.33
C GLY A 40 12.70 -1.04 7.99
N LYS A 41 13.49 -2.11 7.86
CA LYS A 41 13.43 -3.00 6.70
C LYS A 41 12.51 -4.17 6.99
N PHE A 42 11.52 -4.39 6.12
CA PHE A 42 10.64 -5.55 6.17
C PHE A 42 10.58 -6.19 4.78
N LYS A 43 10.91 -7.48 4.68
CA LYS A 43 10.96 -8.25 3.41
C LYS A 43 11.73 -7.54 2.29
N GLY A 44 12.84 -6.88 2.62
CA GLY A 44 13.69 -6.17 1.66
C GLY A 44 13.30 -4.71 1.39
N HIS A 45 12.12 -4.27 1.80
CA HIS A 45 11.65 -2.90 1.62
C HIS A 45 11.86 -2.06 2.87
N PHE A 46 12.20 -0.79 2.70
CA PHE A 46 12.06 0.16 3.79
C PHE A 46 10.57 0.46 3.99
N VAL A 47 10.12 0.45 5.24
CA VAL A 47 8.72 0.72 5.59
C VAL A 47 8.64 1.78 6.68
N LYS A 48 7.55 2.54 6.67
CA LYS A 48 7.20 3.53 7.69
C LYS A 48 5.76 3.31 8.12
N VAL A 49 5.53 3.32 9.42
CA VAL A 49 4.23 3.12 10.05
C VAL A 49 3.96 4.31 10.94
N LEU A 50 2.85 5.00 10.69
CA LEU A 50 2.38 6.17 11.42
C LEU A 50 1.01 5.86 12.02
N PRO A 51 0.96 5.28 13.23
CA PRO A 51 -0.31 4.82 13.79
C PRO A 51 -1.31 5.97 14.03
N GLU A 52 -0.84 7.16 14.44
CA GLU A 52 -1.73 8.30 14.73
C GLU A 52 -2.51 8.76 13.48
N SER A 53 -1.94 8.58 12.29
CA SER A 53 -2.60 8.85 11.01
C SER A 53 -3.12 7.58 10.32
N ALA A 54 -3.15 6.47 11.05
CA ALA A 54 -3.51 5.14 10.55
C ALA A 54 -2.83 4.76 9.22
N SER A 55 -1.59 5.20 9.02
CA SER A 55 -0.90 5.14 7.73
C SER A 55 0.26 4.15 7.74
N VAL A 56 0.37 3.37 6.67
CA VAL A 56 1.48 2.47 6.39
C VAL A 56 2.05 2.81 5.01
N THR A 57 3.36 2.96 4.93
CA THR A 57 4.08 3.26 3.67
C THR A 57 5.17 2.23 3.46
N VAL A 58 5.21 1.65 2.26
CA VAL A 58 6.26 0.76 1.78
C VAL A 58 7.00 1.47 0.67
N PHE A 59 8.29 1.67 0.83
CA PHE A 59 9.14 2.28 -0.19
C PHE A 59 9.57 1.23 -1.20
N MET A 60 9.58 1.62 -2.47
CA MET A 60 9.85 0.75 -3.61
C MET A 60 10.85 1.41 -4.56
N ARG A 61 11.26 0.69 -5.62
CA ARG A 61 12.14 1.26 -6.62
C ARG A 61 11.42 2.41 -7.33
N HIS A 62 12.17 3.45 -7.69
CA HIS A 62 11.62 4.60 -8.37
C HIS A 62 11.03 4.22 -9.74
N ILE A 63 9.75 4.53 -9.95
CA ILE A 63 8.99 4.44 -11.20
C ILE A 63 8.53 5.88 -11.54
N PRO A 64 9.19 6.58 -12.47
CA PRO A 64 8.88 7.97 -12.77
C PRO A 64 7.41 8.19 -13.15
N ASN A 65 6.82 9.29 -12.68
CA ASN A 65 5.45 9.72 -13.01
C ASN A 65 4.33 8.70 -12.72
N LEU A 66 4.59 7.67 -11.92
CA LEU A 66 3.56 6.73 -11.49
C LEU A 66 2.64 7.36 -10.44
N LYS A 67 1.32 7.25 -10.68
CA LYS A 67 0.26 7.47 -9.72
C LYS A 67 -0.86 6.46 -9.93
N LEU A 68 -1.07 5.59 -8.96
CA LEU A 68 -2.24 4.74 -8.87
C LEU A 68 -2.96 5.10 -7.56
N SER A 69 -4.19 5.60 -7.62
CA SER A 69 -4.92 5.98 -6.41
C SER A 69 -6.40 5.66 -6.54
N ASN A 70 -7.04 5.28 -5.43
CA ASN A 70 -8.49 5.11 -5.36
C ASN A 70 -9.22 6.36 -4.84
N ILE A 71 -8.52 7.49 -4.70
CA ILE A 71 -9.07 8.75 -4.17
C ILE A 71 -9.47 9.70 -5.30
N TYR A 72 -8.53 9.98 -6.21
CA TYR A 72 -8.68 10.96 -7.28
C TYR A 72 -9.17 10.30 -8.57
N LYS A 73 -9.64 11.10 -9.53
CA LYS A 73 -10.18 10.61 -10.80
C LYS A 73 -9.42 11.23 -11.98
N THR A 74 -8.38 10.54 -12.44
CA THR A 74 -7.57 10.93 -13.61
C THR A 74 -6.97 9.68 -14.22
N ALA A 75 -7.27 9.33 -15.47
CA ALA A 75 -6.74 8.13 -16.10
C ALA A 75 -6.08 8.44 -17.44
N ASN A 76 -4.84 7.99 -17.63
CA ASN A 76 -4.11 8.07 -18.90
C ASN A 76 -3.80 6.70 -19.53
N PHE A 77 -4.11 5.60 -18.83
CA PHE A 77 -4.08 4.24 -19.36
C PHE A 77 -5.22 3.41 -18.74
N ASP A 78 -5.54 2.28 -19.39
CA ASP A 78 -6.55 1.33 -18.96
C ASP A 78 -5.98 -0.09 -19.00
N THR A 79 -6.42 -0.95 -18.07
CA THR A 79 -5.94 -2.33 -17.99
C THR A 79 -6.84 -3.32 -18.74
N GLY A 80 -8.05 -2.92 -19.12
CA GLY A 80 -9.10 -3.79 -19.64
C GLY A 80 -9.81 -4.61 -18.56
N ASP A 81 -9.35 -4.57 -17.29
CA ASP A 81 -10.02 -5.21 -16.16
C ASP A 81 -10.81 -4.19 -15.34
N ALA A 82 -12.14 -4.21 -15.52
CA ALA A 82 -13.05 -3.31 -14.84
C ALA A 82 -12.94 -3.30 -13.30
N ARG A 83 -12.40 -4.36 -12.67
CA ARG A 83 -12.21 -4.41 -11.20
C ARG A 83 -10.99 -3.59 -10.80
N PHE A 84 -9.90 -3.65 -11.57
CA PHE A 84 -8.72 -2.82 -11.37
C PHE A 84 -9.05 -1.36 -11.66
N ASP A 85 -9.67 -1.09 -12.81
CA ASP A 85 -9.90 0.28 -13.30
C ASP A 85 -10.92 1.05 -12.45
N ARG A 86 -11.86 0.35 -11.80
CA ARG A 86 -12.77 0.94 -10.79
C ARG A 86 -12.13 1.08 -9.42
N PHE A 87 -11.10 0.30 -9.13
CA PHE A 87 -10.40 0.37 -7.87
C PHE A 87 -9.41 1.54 -7.88
N PHE A 88 -8.52 1.60 -8.87
CA PHE A 88 -7.62 2.73 -9.08
C PHE A 88 -8.25 3.71 -10.06
N THR A 89 -8.98 4.69 -9.52
CA THR A 89 -9.65 5.72 -10.30
C THR A 89 -8.67 6.79 -10.81
N GLU A 90 -7.53 6.96 -10.15
CA GLU A 90 -6.37 7.65 -10.70
C GLU A 90 -5.37 6.62 -11.22
N ARG A 91 -5.03 6.72 -12.51
CA ARG A 91 -4.09 5.87 -13.23
C ARG A 91 -3.25 6.76 -14.12
N THR A 92 -2.06 7.13 -13.64
CA THR A 92 -1.09 7.92 -14.41
C THR A 92 0.24 7.18 -14.43
N ALA A 93 0.80 6.97 -15.60
CA ALA A 93 2.15 6.45 -15.80
C ALA A 93 2.72 6.93 -17.14
N PRO A 94 4.05 6.87 -17.35
CA PRO A 94 4.63 6.92 -18.69
C PRO A 94 3.99 5.85 -19.60
N PRO A 95 3.79 6.11 -20.92
CA PRO A 95 3.07 5.20 -21.80
C PRO A 95 3.61 3.75 -21.79
N ASP A 96 4.93 3.58 -21.85
CA ASP A 96 5.57 2.27 -21.86
C ASP A 96 5.38 1.51 -20.53
N VAL A 97 5.37 2.24 -19.41
CA VAL A 97 5.12 1.68 -18.07
C VAL A 97 3.65 1.31 -17.91
N GLY A 98 2.75 2.17 -18.39
CA GLY A 98 1.30 1.92 -18.39
C GLY A 98 0.94 0.64 -19.17
N GLU A 99 1.51 0.45 -20.36
CA GLU A 99 1.34 -0.77 -21.15
C GLU A 99 1.83 -2.02 -20.42
N LYS A 100 3.00 -1.96 -19.76
CA LYS A 100 3.53 -3.10 -19.00
C LYS A 100 2.69 -3.42 -17.76
N ILE A 101 2.16 -2.40 -17.08
CA ILE A 101 1.23 -2.58 -15.96
C ILE A 101 -0.07 -3.23 -16.45
N ALA A 102 -0.64 -2.73 -17.55
CA ALA A 102 -1.85 -3.28 -18.16
C ALA A 102 -1.68 -4.73 -18.63
N ALA A 103 -0.47 -5.11 -19.05
CA ALA A 103 -0.15 -6.48 -19.45
C ALA A 103 0.11 -7.44 -18.27
N SER A 104 0.19 -6.94 -17.03
CA SER A 104 0.55 -7.74 -15.85
C SER A 104 -0.70 -8.34 -15.18
N ALA A 105 -1.10 -9.53 -15.63
CA ALA A 105 -2.23 -10.26 -15.05
C ALA A 105 -2.07 -10.49 -13.54
N GLU A 106 -0.87 -10.86 -13.08
CA GLU A 106 -0.62 -11.13 -11.65
C GLU A 106 -0.83 -9.88 -10.78
N LEU A 107 -0.37 -8.71 -11.24
CA LEU A 107 -0.58 -7.43 -10.54
C LEU A 107 -2.07 -7.08 -10.49
N ILE A 108 -2.77 -7.24 -11.62
CA ILE A 108 -4.20 -6.93 -11.75
C ILE A 108 -5.04 -7.82 -10.82
N GLU A 109 -4.77 -9.12 -10.83
CA GLU A 109 -5.45 -10.08 -9.94
C GLU A 109 -5.17 -9.79 -8.47
N PHE A 110 -3.91 -9.49 -8.13
CA PHE A 110 -3.53 -9.17 -6.75
C PHE A 110 -4.15 -7.86 -6.27
N ALA A 111 -4.26 -6.84 -7.12
CA ALA A 111 -4.96 -5.60 -6.81
C ALA A 111 -6.43 -5.84 -6.42
N ASP A 112 -7.13 -6.71 -7.15
CA ASP A 112 -8.53 -7.06 -6.82
C ASP A 112 -8.63 -7.87 -5.52
N LEU A 113 -7.67 -8.77 -5.25
CA LEU A 113 -7.58 -9.47 -3.96
C LEU A 113 -7.39 -8.47 -2.82
N LEU A 114 -6.48 -7.52 -2.99
CA LEU A 114 -6.16 -6.50 -2.00
C LEU A 114 -7.37 -5.59 -1.73
N ARG A 115 -8.04 -5.14 -2.80
CA ARG A 115 -9.32 -4.43 -2.71
C ARG A 115 -10.35 -5.23 -1.91
N ARG A 116 -10.59 -6.50 -2.25
CA ARG A 116 -11.60 -7.33 -1.58
C ARG A 116 -11.29 -7.55 -0.10
N LYS A 117 -10.03 -7.84 0.23
CA LYS A 117 -9.55 -8.08 1.60
C LYS A 117 -9.68 -6.84 2.48
N TRP A 118 -9.36 -5.67 1.92
CA TRP A 118 -9.21 -4.45 2.71
C TRP A 118 -10.32 -3.42 2.53
N LYS A 119 -11.31 -3.64 1.65
CA LYS A 119 -12.39 -2.69 1.30
C LYS A 119 -13.04 -1.96 2.48
N ARG A 120 -13.24 -2.65 3.62
CA ARG A 120 -13.92 -2.09 4.80
C ARG A 120 -12.98 -1.49 5.85
N ARG A 121 -11.67 -1.74 5.70
CA ARG A 121 -10.63 -1.42 6.69
C ARG A 121 -9.65 -0.37 6.19
N CYS A 122 -9.52 -0.21 4.88
CA CYS A 122 -8.70 0.80 4.25
C CYS A 122 -9.59 1.93 3.73
N GLU A 123 -9.16 3.16 4.03
CA GLU A 123 -9.75 4.37 3.47
C GLU A 123 -9.27 4.54 2.03
N PHE A 124 -7.95 4.45 1.84
CA PHE A 124 -7.33 4.54 0.53
C PHE A 124 -6.04 3.74 0.44
N ILE A 125 -5.70 3.38 -0.79
CA ILE A 125 -4.42 2.81 -1.19
C ILE A 125 -3.93 3.60 -2.40
N GLU A 126 -2.67 4.01 -2.32
CA GLU A 126 -2.03 4.82 -3.33
C GLU A 126 -0.63 4.29 -3.63
N ALA A 127 -0.25 4.20 -4.89
CA ALA A 127 1.13 4.02 -5.32
C ALA A 127 1.59 5.29 -6.03
N ARG A 128 2.71 5.84 -5.57
CA ARG A 128 3.40 6.98 -6.19
C ARG A 128 4.73 6.53 -6.78
N PHE A 129 5.52 7.49 -7.24
CA PHE A 129 6.78 7.26 -7.93
C PHE A 129 7.79 6.41 -7.15
N ASP A 130 7.77 6.33 -5.82
CA ASP A 130 8.75 5.56 -5.03
C ASP A 130 8.13 4.82 -3.84
N ASN A 131 6.81 4.80 -3.71
CA ASN A 131 6.17 4.17 -2.56
C ASN A 131 4.75 3.68 -2.85
N VAL A 132 4.31 2.74 -2.03
CA VAL A 132 2.91 2.34 -1.88
C VAL A 132 2.49 2.70 -0.46
N ALA A 133 1.44 3.50 -0.34
CA ALA A 133 0.86 3.93 0.91
C ALA A 133 -0.56 3.40 1.07
N CYS A 134 -0.94 3.15 2.32
CA CYS A 134 -2.29 2.79 2.71
C CYS A 134 -2.69 3.62 3.93
N SER A 135 -3.89 4.21 3.89
CA SER A 135 -4.56 4.76 5.08
C SER A 135 -5.66 3.80 5.52
N MET A 136 -5.79 3.60 6.83
CA MET A 136 -6.77 2.70 7.41
C MET A 136 -7.89 3.44 8.15
N ASN A 137 -9.11 2.90 8.07
CA ASN A 137 -10.31 3.48 8.67
C ASN A 137 -10.61 2.86 10.06
N TYR A 138 -9.62 2.84 10.95
CA TYR A 138 -9.80 2.38 12.35
C TYR A 138 -9.93 3.55 13.30
N GLY A 139 -10.98 3.54 14.13
CA GLY A 139 -11.24 4.61 15.11
C GLY A 139 -11.24 6.00 14.48
N ASN A 140 -11.85 6.17 13.30
CA ASN A 140 -11.82 7.38 12.48
C ASN A 140 -10.42 7.79 11.97
N GLY A 141 -9.54 6.82 11.71
CA GLY A 141 -8.20 7.05 11.16
C GLY A 141 -7.13 7.35 12.21
N HIS A 142 -7.34 6.97 13.47
CA HIS A 142 -6.50 7.39 14.60
C HIS A 142 -5.57 6.30 15.16
N TYR A 143 -5.64 5.06 14.67
CA TYR A 143 -4.70 3.99 15.07
C TYR A 143 -4.64 2.84 14.07
N ILE A 144 -3.65 1.96 14.25
CA ILE A 144 -3.51 0.68 13.55
C ILE A 144 -3.68 -0.46 14.56
N PRO A 145 -4.64 -1.38 14.40
CA PRO A 145 -4.71 -2.55 15.27
C PRO A 145 -3.45 -3.42 15.13
N ALA A 146 -2.97 -3.97 16.23
CA ALA A 146 -1.71 -4.72 16.25
C ALA A 146 -1.77 -6.00 15.40
N ASP A 147 -2.91 -6.68 15.39
CA ASP A 147 -3.18 -7.88 14.57
C ASP A 147 -3.27 -7.59 13.07
N ILE A 148 -3.41 -6.33 12.68
CA ILE A 148 -3.53 -5.89 11.29
C ILE A 148 -2.17 -5.51 10.70
N LEU A 149 -1.22 -5.08 11.53
CA LEU A 149 0.05 -4.51 11.08
C LEU A 149 0.84 -5.44 10.14
N GLU A 150 1.07 -6.68 10.55
CA GLU A 150 1.82 -7.64 9.73
C GLU A 150 1.08 -8.04 8.43
N PRO A 151 -0.23 -8.37 8.47
CA PRO A 151 -0.98 -8.66 7.26
C PRO A 151 -0.97 -7.51 6.24
N ILE A 152 -1.19 -6.27 6.67
CA ILE A 152 -1.23 -5.13 5.74
C ILE A 152 0.17 -4.85 5.17
N LEU A 153 1.22 -4.89 6.00
CA LEU A 153 2.60 -4.73 5.53
C LEU A 153 2.97 -5.78 4.49
N SER A 154 2.62 -7.05 4.71
CA SER A 154 2.90 -8.13 3.78
C SER A 154 2.19 -7.95 2.44
N ASP A 155 0.94 -7.51 2.45
CA ASP A 155 0.20 -7.26 1.21
C ASP A 155 0.74 -6.05 0.45
N LEU A 156 1.10 -4.96 1.15
CA LEU A 156 1.67 -3.77 0.51
C LEU A 156 3.07 -4.03 -0.07
N VAL A 157 3.90 -4.82 0.61
CA VAL A 157 5.19 -5.27 0.04
C VAL A 157 4.95 -6.09 -1.22
N ARG A 158 4.05 -7.07 -1.18
CA ARG A 158 3.75 -7.87 -2.37
C ARG A 158 3.22 -7.02 -3.52
N PHE A 159 2.37 -6.03 -3.24
CA PHE A 159 1.89 -5.10 -4.26
C PHE A 159 3.04 -4.28 -4.85
N ALA A 160 3.94 -3.74 -4.01
CA ALA A 160 5.12 -3.01 -4.45
C ALA A 160 6.07 -3.86 -5.30
N ASP A 161 6.27 -5.13 -4.94
CA ASP A 161 7.07 -6.08 -5.71
C ASP A 161 6.48 -6.33 -7.09
N LEU A 162 5.19 -6.66 -7.18
CA LEU A 162 4.50 -6.90 -8.45
C LEU A 162 4.49 -5.65 -9.33
N LEU A 163 4.35 -4.47 -8.73
CA LEU A 163 4.36 -3.20 -9.45
C LEU A 163 5.75 -2.89 -10.02
N ASN A 164 6.82 -3.11 -9.24
CA ASN A 164 8.19 -3.00 -9.75
C ASN A 164 8.47 -4.01 -10.86
N GLN A 165 8.03 -5.27 -10.69
CA GLN A 165 8.23 -6.31 -11.70
C GLN A 165 7.52 -5.94 -13.01
N ALA A 166 6.26 -5.50 -12.94
CA ALA A 166 5.51 -5.05 -14.10
C ALA A 166 6.20 -3.86 -14.78
N ALA A 167 6.51 -2.79 -14.04
CA ALA A 167 7.11 -1.59 -14.62
C ALA A 167 8.49 -1.83 -15.26
N ASN A 168 9.26 -2.78 -14.75
CA ASN A 168 10.59 -3.13 -15.25
C ASN A 168 10.59 -4.34 -16.21
N ALA A 169 9.44 -4.92 -16.52
CA ALA A 169 9.35 -6.05 -17.44
C ALA A 169 9.84 -5.62 -18.83
N SER A 170 10.69 -6.45 -19.46
CA SER A 170 11.04 -6.27 -20.86
C SER A 170 9.81 -6.54 -21.72
N VAL A 171 9.42 -5.58 -22.57
CA VAL A 171 8.37 -5.81 -23.55
C VAL A 171 8.88 -6.88 -24.53
N LYS A 172 8.35 -8.11 -24.44
CA LYS A 172 8.55 -9.08 -25.51
C LYS A 172 7.81 -8.53 -26.73
N LYS A 173 8.56 -7.93 -27.67
CA LYS A 173 8.02 -7.62 -29.00
C LYS A 173 7.56 -8.94 -29.62
N ASN A 174 6.25 -9.19 -29.59
CA ASN A 174 5.68 -10.20 -30.45
C ASN A 174 5.87 -9.71 -31.88
N ASN A 175 6.90 -10.21 -32.55
CA ASN A 175 7.04 -10.15 -34.00
C ASN A 175 5.86 -10.90 -34.61
N ARG A 176 4.70 -10.25 -34.71
CA ARG A 176 3.74 -10.57 -35.75
C ARG A 176 4.17 -9.76 -36.97
N GLN A 177 5.08 -10.35 -37.74
CA GLN A 177 5.31 -9.95 -39.12
C GLN A 177 4.07 -10.32 -39.97
N PRO A 178 3.82 -9.56 -41.04
CA PRO A 178 2.51 -9.41 -41.69
C PRO A 178 1.98 -10.67 -42.37
#